data_AF-A0A0G1TU01-F1
#
_entry.id   AF-A0A0G1TU01-F1
#
_cell.length_a   1.000
_cell.length_b   1.000
_cell.length_c   1.000
_cell.angle_alpha   90.00
_cell.angle_beta   90.00
_cell.angle_gamma   90.00
#
_symmetry.space_group_name_H-M   'P 1'
#
loop_
_entity.id
_entity.type
_entity.pdbx_description
1 polymer ?
#
loop_
_entity_poly.entity_id
_entity_poly.type
_entity_poly.pdbx_seq_one_letter_code
_entity_poly.pdbx_strand_id
1 'polypeptide(L)'
;MTQEPLKSLLPKFVESLKEKGRSPATVLAYRADLEQLLNFLEGRQKVVPGQVVEADISSFRDSLLNEKYTPKSVSRKLNAVKTFASLPFIPEQDLMGEENSRVNIALAGKKQDEVQNILK
;
A
#
# COMPACT_ATOMS: atom_id res chain seq x y z
N MET A 1 -12.02 10.06 -22.82
CA MET A 1 -12.30 8.91 -21.94
C MET A 1 -12.25 9.40 -20.51
N THR A 2 -13.35 9.33 -19.76
CA THR A 2 -13.38 9.72 -18.35
C THR A 2 -12.80 8.58 -17.51
N GLN A 3 -11.77 8.86 -16.72
CA GLN A 3 -11.20 7.88 -15.81
C GLN A 3 -12.17 7.63 -14.64
N GLU A 4 -12.26 6.37 -14.21
CA GLU A 4 -13.11 5.99 -13.09
C GLU A 4 -12.55 6.53 -11.74
N PRO A 5 -13.39 7.00 -10.81
CA PRO A 5 -12.92 7.45 -9.49
C PRO A 5 -12.22 6.36 -8.68
N LEU A 6 -11.15 6.70 -7.96
CA LEU A 6 -10.38 5.76 -7.13
C LEU A 6 -11.26 5.02 -6.09
N LYS A 7 -12.25 5.71 -5.50
CA LYS A 7 -13.16 5.11 -4.51
C LYS A 7 -14.03 3.99 -5.08
N SER A 8 -14.44 4.05 -6.35
CA SER A 8 -15.24 2.98 -6.95
C SER A 8 -14.40 1.77 -7.36
N LEU A 9 -13.07 1.90 -7.41
CA LEU A 9 -12.15 0.79 -7.66
C LEU A 9 -11.90 -0.08 -6.42
N LEU A 10 -12.09 0.45 -5.20
CA LEU A 10 -11.85 -0.29 -3.97
C LEU A 10 -12.74 -1.55 -3.84
N PRO A 11 -14.07 -1.50 -4.07
CA PRO A 11 -14.90 -2.72 -4.07
C PRO A 11 -14.43 -3.76 -5.09
N LYS A 12 -14.01 -3.34 -6.29
CA LYS A 12 -13.49 -4.24 -7.34
C LYS A 12 -12.20 -4.94 -6.89
N PHE A 13 -11.31 -4.20 -6.24
CA PHE A 13 -10.09 -4.77 -5.67
C PHE A 13 -10.39 -5.78 -4.56
N VAL A 14 -11.29 -5.44 -3.63
CA VAL A 14 -11.72 -6.33 -2.55
C VAL A 14 -12.29 -7.63 -3.11
N GLU A 15 -13.10 -7.57 -4.16
CA GLU A 15 -13.64 -8.75 -4.82
C GLU A 15 -12.53 -9.60 -5.45
N SER A 16 -11.59 -8.97 -6.15
CA SER A 16 -10.44 -9.67 -6.73
C SER A 16 -9.58 -10.42 -5.70
N LEU A 17 -9.49 -9.92 -4.46
CA LEU A 17 -8.78 -10.60 -3.38
C LEU A 17 -9.53 -11.85 -2.92
N LYS A 18 -10.87 -11.79 -2.84
CA LYS A 18 -11.71 -12.95 -2.49
C LYS A 18 -11.65 -14.02 -3.58
N GLU A 19 -11.74 -13.62 -4.85
CA GLU A 19 -11.62 -14.53 -6.00
C GLU A 19 -10.25 -15.23 -6.02
N LYS A 20 -9.18 -14.53 -5.62
CA LYS A 20 -7.84 -15.09 -5.42
C LYS A 20 -7.69 -15.96 -4.16
N GLY A 21 -8.77 -16.22 -3.43
CA GLY A 21 -8.77 -17.07 -2.23
C GLY A 21 -8.00 -16.47 -1.04
N ARG A 22 -7.86 -15.14 -0.96
CA ARG A 22 -7.19 -14.51 0.20
C ARG A 22 -8.03 -14.67 1.46
N SER A 23 -7.35 -14.82 2.60
CA SER A 23 -8.04 -14.98 3.89
C SER A 23 -8.92 -13.75 4.20
N PRO A 24 -10.05 -13.91 4.92
CA PRO A 24 -10.89 -12.79 5.32
C PRO A 24 -10.13 -11.69 6.07
N ALA A 25 -9.17 -12.08 6.91
CA ALA A 25 -8.31 -11.14 7.64
C ALA A 25 -7.43 -10.32 6.69
N THR A 26 -6.87 -10.94 5.65
CA THR A 26 -6.08 -10.25 4.62
C THR A 26 -6.96 -9.26 3.85
N VAL A 27 -8.16 -9.67 3.44
CA VAL A 27 -9.12 -8.81 2.73
C VAL A 27 -9.48 -7.59 3.56
N LEU A 28 -9.80 -7.78 4.85
CA LEU A 28 -10.13 -6.70 5.77
C LEU A 28 -8.95 -5.73 5.98
N ALA A 29 -7.75 -6.26 6.20
CA ALA A 29 -6.55 -5.46 6.40
C ALA A 29 -6.21 -4.61 5.17
N TYR A 30 -6.30 -5.20 3.98
CA TYR A 30 -6.03 -4.50 2.72
C TYR A 30 -7.07 -3.43 2.42
N ARG A 31 -8.35 -3.73 2.67
CA ARG A 31 -9.43 -2.75 2.54
C ARG A 31 -9.18 -1.53 3.43
N ALA A 32 -8.92 -1.74 4.72
CA ALA A 32 -8.69 -0.65 5.66
C ALA A 32 -7.45 0.20 5.30
N ASP A 33 -6.38 -0.44 4.83
CA ASP A 33 -5.18 0.27 4.40
C ASP A 33 -5.44 1.15 3.16
N LEU A 34 -6.22 0.66 2.21
CA LEU A 34 -6.58 1.43 1.02
C LEU A 34 -7.61 2.53 1.33
N GLU A 35 -8.57 2.30 2.20
CA GLU A 35 -9.49 3.36 2.67
C GLU A 35 -8.70 4.54 3.26
N GLN A 36 -7.65 4.26 4.03
CA GLN A 36 -6.75 5.29 4.57
C GLN A 36 -6.00 6.05 3.44
N LEU A 37 -5.47 5.35 2.45
CA LEU A 37 -4.83 5.97 1.28
C LEU A 37 -5.82 6.87 0.51
N LEU A 38 -7.02 6.36 0.23
CA LEU A 38 -8.03 7.07 -0.56
C LEU A 38 -8.48 8.36 0.13
N ASN A 39 -8.65 8.33 1.45
CA ASN A 39 -8.96 9.53 2.23
C ASN A 39 -7.79 10.54 2.19
N PHE A 40 -6.55 10.05 2.25
CA PHE A 40 -5.35 10.88 2.13
C PHE A 40 -5.22 11.57 0.77
N LEU A 41 -5.56 10.86 -0.32
CA LEU A 41 -5.55 11.39 -1.69
C LEU A 41 -6.72 12.34 -1.95
N GLU A 42 -7.90 12.03 -1.42
CA GLU A 42 -9.08 12.91 -1.51
C GLU A 42 -8.83 14.27 -0.85
N GLY A 43 -8.16 14.29 0.30
CA GLY A 43 -7.71 15.54 0.95
C GLY A 43 -6.75 16.38 0.10
N ARG A 44 -6.16 15.81 -0.95
CA ARG A 44 -5.31 16.47 -1.95
C ARG A 44 -5.99 16.67 -3.30
N GLN A 45 -7.31 16.45 -3.37
CA GLN A 45 -8.10 16.54 -4.60
C GLN A 45 -7.66 15.58 -5.70
N LYS A 46 -7.05 14.44 -5.31
CA LYS A 46 -6.64 13.37 -6.22
C LYS A 46 -7.66 12.24 -6.16
N VAL A 47 -8.61 12.27 -7.09
CA VAL A 47 -9.82 11.44 -7.07
C VAL A 47 -9.86 10.40 -8.19
N VAL A 48 -8.98 10.50 -9.19
CA VAL A 48 -8.84 9.52 -10.28
C VAL A 48 -7.41 8.98 -10.37
N PRO A 49 -7.20 7.74 -10.87
CA PRO A 49 -5.88 7.11 -10.94
C PRO A 49 -4.79 7.96 -11.60
N GLY A 50 -5.07 8.57 -12.76
CA GLY A 50 -4.08 9.38 -13.48
C GLY A 50 -3.65 10.69 -12.80
N GLN A 51 -4.18 11.02 -11.62
CA GLN A 51 -3.71 12.16 -10.81
C GLN A 51 -2.68 11.75 -9.75
N VAL A 52 -2.57 10.46 -9.46
CA VAL A 52 -1.69 9.93 -8.42
C VAL A 52 -0.29 9.76 -9.00
N VAL A 53 0.71 10.34 -8.33
CA VAL A 53 2.12 10.25 -8.70
C VAL A 53 2.93 9.64 -7.55
N GLU A 54 4.16 9.23 -7.82
CA GLU A 54 5.04 8.62 -6.82
C GLU A 54 5.26 9.50 -5.57
N ALA A 55 5.30 10.83 -5.75
CA ALA A 55 5.42 11.78 -4.65
C ALA A 55 4.24 11.72 -3.67
N ASP A 56 3.04 11.34 -4.11
CA ASP A 56 1.90 11.15 -3.21
C ASP A 56 2.08 9.93 -2.31
N ILE A 57 2.61 8.84 -2.87
CA ILE A 57 2.86 7.60 -2.12
C ILE A 57 3.97 7.82 -1.09
N SER A 58 5.01 8.57 -1.47
CA SER A 58 6.06 9.00 -0.55
C SER A 58 5.50 9.89 0.56
N SER A 59 4.67 10.87 0.21
CA SER A 59 4.01 11.75 1.18
C SER A 59 3.09 10.97 2.13
N PHE A 60 2.40 9.94 1.64
CA PHE A 60 1.55 9.06 2.45
C PHE A 60 2.38 8.23 3.42
N ARG A 61 3.50 7.65 2.96
CA ARG A 61 4.45 6.96 3.84
C ARG A 61 4.91 7.88 4.97
N ASP A 62 5.31 9.10 4.63
CA ASP A 62 5.86 10.04 5.61
C ASP A 62 4.78 10.51 6.60
N SER A 63 3.52 10.68 6.15
CA SER A 63 2.41 10.97 7.07
C SER A 63 2.17 9.83 8.06
N LEU A 64 2.21 8.57 7.61
CA LEU A 64 2.07 7.41 8.49
C LEU A 64 3.19 7.35 9.54
N LEU A 65 4.43 7.67 9.16
CA LEU A 65 5.56 7.72 10.10
C LEU A 65 5.39 8.85 11.12
N ASN A 66 4.89 10.01 10.68
CA ASN A 66 4.58 11.13 11.56
C ASN A 66 3.44 10.81 12.54
N GLU A 67 2.45 10.04 12.10
CA GLU A 67 1.37 9.46 12.92
C GLU A 67 1.84 8.29 13.83
N LYS A 68 3.15 8.03 13.91
CA LYS A 68 3.77 7.00 14.77
C LYS A 68 3.35 5.57 14.43
N TYR A 69 2.92 5.29 13.21
CA TYR A 69 2.79 3.91 12.76
C TYR A 69 4.15 3.20 12.77
N THR A 70 4.16 1.93 13.20
CA THR A 70 5.39 1.14 13.17
C THR A 70 5.84 0.88 11.73
N PRO A 71 7.15 0.71 11.47
CA PRO A 71 7.65 0.36 10.15
C PRO A 71 6.95 -0.86 9.53
N LYS A 72 6.62 -1.87 10.36
CA LYS A 72 5.87 -3.06 9.93
C LYS A 72 4.47 -2.71 9.39
N SER A 73 3.75 -1.82 10.08
CA SER A 73 2.43 -1.35 9.64
C SER A 73 2.53 -0.52 8.36
N VAL A 74 3.54 0.34 8.25
CA VAL A 74 3.79 1.14 7.04
C VAL A 74 4.10 0.23 5.84
N SER A 75 4.98 -0.75 5.99
CA SER A 75 5.28 -1.72 4.91
C SER A 75 4.03 -2.49 4.46
N ARG A 76 3.19 -2.95 5.41
CA ARG A 76 1.93 -3.63 5.06
C ARG A 76 1.00 -2.72 4.23
N LYS A 77 0.85 -1.47 4.65
CA LYS A 77 0.04 -0.47 3.93
C LYS A 77 0.56 -0.23 2.52
N LEU A 78 1.86 0.00 2.36
CA LEU A 78 2.49 0.20 1.06
C LEU A 78 2.37 -1.05 0.17
N ASN A 79 2.35 -2.26 0.73
CA ASN A 79 2.11 -3.47 -0.04
C ASN A 79 0.67 -3.56 -0.58
N ALA A 80 -0.32 -3.11 0.22
CA ALA A 80 -1.70 -2.98 -0.25
C ALA A 80 -1.78 -1.96 -1.40
N VAL A 81 -1.13 -0.80 -1.27
CA VAL A 81 -1.04 0.22 -2.34
C VAL A 81 -0.46 -0.36 -3.63
N LYS A 82 0.69 -1.05 -3.53
CA LYS A 82 1.33 -1.69 -4.69
C LYS A 82 0.40 -2.70 -5.36
N THR A 83 -0.22 -3.58 -4.57
CA THR A 83 -1.13 -4.61 -5.09
C THR A 83 -2.34 -3.97 -5.79
N PHE A 84 -2.84 -2.86 -5.27
CA PHE A 84 -3.93 -2.09 -5.86
C PHE A 84 -3.50 -1.43 -7.18
N ALA A 85 -2.34 -0.78 -7.21
CA ALA A 85 -1.77 -0.12 -8.39
C ALA A 85 -1.43 -1.11 -9.53
N SER A 86 -1.05 -2.34 -9.22
CA SER A 86 -0.77 -3.40 -10.21
C SER A 86 -2.01 -4.08 -10.77
N LEU A 87 -3.23 -3.64 -10.43
CA LEU A 87 -4.43 -4.18 -11.06
C LEU A 87 -4.50 -3.74 -12.55
N PRO A 88 -4.87 -4.65 -13.47
CA PRO A 88 -4.91 -4.37 -14.92
C PRO A 88 -5.93 -3.30 -15.33
N PHE A 89 -6.76 -2.81 -14.40
CA PHE A 89 -7.68 -1.70 -14.59
C PHE A 89 -7.03 -0.33 -14.36
N ILE A 90 -5.77 -0.30 -13.91
CA ILE A 90 -4.96 0.91 -13.75
C ILE A 90 -3.83 0.83 -14.78
N PRO A 91 -3.71 1.80 -15.72
CA PRO A 91 -2.68 1.74 -16.75
C PRO A 91 -1.29 1.73 -16.09
N GLU A 92 -0.52 0.69 -16.40
CA GLU A 92 0.75 0.30 -15.76
C GLU A 92 1.91 1.31 -15.95
N GLN A 93 1.68 2.37 -16.70
CA GLN A 93 2.73 3.19 -17.32
C GLN A 93 3.32 4.32 -16.45
N ASP A 94 3.15 4.34 -15.11
CA ASP A 94 3.85 5.38 -14.31
C ASP A 94 4.04 5.14 -12.80
N LEU A 95 3.84 3.92 -12.31
CA LEU A 95 4.02 3.62 -10.90
C LEU A 95 5.04 2.50 -10.77
N MET A 96 6.29 2.86 -10.46
CA MET A 96 7.23 2.14 -9.57
C MET A 96 8.68 2.24 -10.10
N GLY A 97 9.43 3.22 -9.61
CA GLY A 97 10.90 3.18 -9.62
C GLY A 97 11.42 2.02 -8.75
N GLU A 98 12.47 1.34 -9.22
CA GLU A 98 13.02 0.08 -8.70
C GLU A 98 13.55 0.10 -7.25
N GLU A 99 13.61 1.24 -6.58
CA GLU A 99 14.27 1.41 -5.28
C GLU A 99 13.58 0.72 -4.09
N ASN A 100 12.25 0.54 -4.13
CA ASN A 100 11.49 0.02 -2.97
C ASN A 100 11.64 -1.49 -2.72
N SER A 101 12.26 -2.24 -3.64
CA SER A 101 12.54 -3.67 -3.43
C SER A 101 13.64 -3.90 -2.37
N ARG A 102 14.63 -2.99 -2.28
CA ARG A 102 15.80 -3.15 -1.40
C ARG A 102 15.48 -2.84 0.06
N VAL A 103 14.56 -1.91 0.31
CA VAL A 103 14.17 -1.48 1.66
C VAL A 103 13.38 -2.55 2.40
N ASN A 104 12.55 -3.34 1.70
CA ASN A 104 11.79 -4.43 2.31
C ASN A 104 12.66 -5.62 2.72
N ILE A 105 13.75 -5.90 2.00
CA ILE A 105 14.72 -6.94 2.37
C ILE A 105 15.54 -6.50 3.59
N ALA A 106 15.96 -5.23 3.65
CA ALA A 106 16.77 -4.70 4.75
C ALA A 106 16.00 -4.61 6.09
N LEU A 107 14.70 -4.31 6.06
CA LEU A 107 13.86 -4.26 7.26
C LEU A 107 13.43 -5.66 7.75
N ALA A 108 13.34 -6.64 6.85
CA ALA A 108 13.04 -8.04 7.20
C ALA A 108 14.25 -8.76 7.81
N GLY A 109 15.48 -8.42 7.41
CA GLY A 109 16.70 -9.08 7.85
C GLY A 109 17.21 -8.67 9.25
N LYS A 110 16.80 -7.54 9.81
CA LYS A 110 17.36 -7.03 11.10
C LYS A 110 16.67 -7.55 12.37
N LYS A 111 15.76 -8.53 12.30
CA LYS A 111 15.01 -9.00 13.47
C LYS A 111 15.22 -10.46 13.90
N GLN A 112 16.20 -11.16 13.32
CA GLN A 112 16.49 -12.54 13.73
C GLN A 112 17.78 -12.72 14.53
N ASP A 113 18.75 -11.80 14.44
CA ASP A 113 20.04 -11.99 15.11
C ASP A 113 20.13 -11.41 16.53
N GLU A 114 19.18 -10.58 16.97
CA GLU A 114 19.24 -9.93 18.30
C GLU A 114 18.43 -10.65 19.40
N VAL A 115 17.69 -11.71 19.07
CA VAL A 115 16.84 -12.44 20.04
C VAL A 115 17.52 -13.71 20.59
N GLN A 116 18.65 -14.13 20.01
CA GLN A 116 19.39 -15.31 20.48
C GLN A 116 20.56 -14.99 21.42
N ASN A 117 20.82 -13.72 21.76
CA ASN A 117 21.92 -13.34 22.66
C ASN A 117 21.47 -12.81 24.03
N ILE A 118 20.20 -13.07 24.41
CA ILE A 118 19.66 -12.72 25.75
C ILE A 118 19.31 -13.99 26.55
N LEU A 119 19.45 -15.18 25.99
CA LEU A 119 19.28 -16.44 26.72
C LEU A 119 20.40 -17.44 26.39
N LYS A 120 21.53 -17.24 27.08
CA LYS A 120 22.73 -18.09 27.23
C LYS A 120 23.80 -17.99 26.15
#